data_AF-I7J6Y4-F1
#
_entry.id   AF-I7J6Y4-F1
#
_cell.length_a   1.000
_cell.length_b   1.000
_cell.length_c   1.000
_cell.angle_alpha   90.00
_cell.angle_beta   90.00
_cell.angle_gamma   90.00
#
_symmetry.space_group_name_H-M   'P 1'
#
loop_
_entity.id
_entity.type
_entity.pdbx_description
1 polymer ?
#
loop_
_entity_poly.entity_id
_entity_poly.type
_entity_poly.pdbx_seq_one_letter_code
_entity_poly.pdbx_strand_id
1 'polypeptide(L)'
;MREQNLPRCACGSGVEPAGGTKRIIFACAGASNAGQVSNEAAVQLTKEGYGNIACTASLAVGTPSTRKNVEEADEVIVIDGCPVGCARQIIERTGITPDQEIVVTDLGIKKGGSLDLSEEDVETVVSAAWEGRGRETRKQRPEPSGGCGCGCGGSMETLVVEWRHIGSNVEETCERCGETGRTVMGVVEEIRPILEEEGITVRFVETVLPDEAIAESNSILFNGVLLEDLIEGMEVTSTPCCSCACITGQDDAECRAVKYNGERYEAIPPELIARAALKALGLE
;
A
#
# COMPACT_ATOMS: atom_id res chain seq x y z
N MET A 1 24.76 14.20 30.20
CA MET A 1 23.38 14.69 29.94
C MET A 1 22.86 13.85 28.79
N ARG A 2 21.80 13.06 29.00
CA ARG A 2 21.21 12.24 27.94
C ARG A 2 20.44 13.19 27.01
N GLU A 3 20.87 13.30 25.76
CA GLU A 3 20.06 13.92 24.71
C GLU A 3 18.76 13.12 24.62
N GLN A 4 17.68 13.68 25.16
CA GLN A 4 16.36 13.11 24.99
C GLN A 4 15.94 13.44 23.56
N ASN A 5 15.79 12.39 22.77
CA ASN A 5 15.27 12.43 21.41
C ASN A 5 13.80 12.87 21.47
N LEU A 6 13.57 14.19 21.50
CA LEU A 6 12.23 14.78 21.46
C LEU A 6 11.62 14.49 20.08
N PRO A 7 10.44 13.86 19.99
CA PRO A 7 9.81 13.60 18.70
C PRO A 7 9.51 14.92 17.99
N ARG A 8 10.07 15.11 16.79
CA ARG A 8 9.73 16.23 15.91
C ARG A 8 8.28 16.04 15.43
N CYS A 9 7.46 17.07 15.59
CA CYS A 9 6.10 17.11 15.07
C CYS A 9 6.12 16.97 13.54
N ALA A 10 5.22 16.16 12.97
CA ALA A 10 5.02 15.97 11.52
C ALA A 10 4.71 17.28 10.74
N CYS A 11 4.52 18.40 11.46
CA CYS A 11 4.49 19.74 10.90
C CYS A 11 5.86 20.23 10.36
N GLY A 12 6.94 19.49 10.61
CA GLY A 12 8.19 19.57 9.87
C GLY A 12 8.57 18.18 9.40
N SER A 13 8.43 17.93 8.09
CA SER A 13 9.03 16.79 7.35
C SER A 13 9.15 15.52 8.18
N GLY A 14 8.05 14.75 8.26
CA GLY A 14 8.15 13.35 8.67
C GLY A 14 9.05 12.57 7.71
N VAL A 15 9.32 11.30 8.01
CA VAL A 15 10.17 10.46 7.16
C VAL A 15 9.51 10.39 5.78
N GLU A 16 10.13 11.03 4.78
CA GLU A 16 9.67 10.91 3.39
C GLU A 16 10.20 9.56 2.87
N PRO A 17 9.36 8.69 2.30
CA PRO A 17 9.83 7.44 1.71
C PRO A 17 10.83 7.76 0.60
N ALA A 18 12.05 7.21 0.68
CA ALA A 18 13.08 7.46 -0.32
C ALA A 18 12.60 6.93 -1.68
N GLY A 19 12.38 7.84 -2.65
CA GLY A 19 11.94 7.49 -4.00
C GLY A 19 10.47 7.03 -4.13
N GLY A 20 9.66 7.14 -3.06
CA GLY A 20 8.26 6.71 -3.04
C GLY A 20 7.24 7.86 -3.17
N THR A 21 5.98 7.51 -3.42
CA THR A 21 4.85 8.45 -3.49
C THR A 21 4.70 9.23 -2.18
N LYS A 22 4.71 10.57 -2.24
CA LYS A 22 4.54 11.44 -1.07
C LYS A 22 3.07 11.51 -0.65
N ARG A 23 2.68 10.65 0.30
CA ARG A 23 1.32 10.61 0.86
C ARG A 23 1.19 11.47 2.11
N ILE A 24 0.10 12.21 2.21
CA ILE A 24 -0.33 12.90 3.44
C ILE A 24 -1.60 12.25 3.97
N ILE A 25 -1.61 11.90 5.26
CA ILE A 25 -2.70 11.15 5.88
C ILE A 25 -3.45 12.06 6.85
N PHE A 26 -4.77 12.20 6.65
CA PHE A 26 -5.66 12.88 7.57
C PHE A 26 -6.61 11.89 8.22
N ALA A 27 -6.44 11.70 9.52
CA ALA A 27 -7.29 10.81 10.30
C ALA A 27 -8.35 11.57 11.10
N CYS A 28 -9.49 10.93 11.32
CA CYS A 28 -10.39 11.28 12.40
C CYS A 28 -9.72 10.94 13.73
N ALA A 29 -9.83 11.81 14.72
CA ALA A 29 -9.42 11.55 16.10
C ALA A 29 -10.59 11.88 17.07
N GLY A 30 -11.75 11.28 16.79
CA GLY A 30 -13.00 11.53 17.51
C GLY A 30 -13.14 10.76 18.82
N ALA A 31 -14.19 11.06 19.60
CA ALA A 31 -14.39 10.52 20.95
C ALA A 31 -14.78 9.02 21.06
N SER A 32 -14.90 8.30 19.95
CA SER A 32 -15.27 6.87 19.92
C SER A 32 -14.07 5.98 19.60
N ASN A 33 -14.16 4.68 19.91
CA ASN A 33 -13.14 3.70 19.52
C ASN A 33 -12.73 3.82 18.05
N ALA A 34 -13.70 3.92 17.13
CA ALA A 34 -13.42 3.98 15.69
C ALA A 34 -12.66 5.26 15.28
N GLY A 35 -12.85 6.36 16.03
CA GLY A 35 -12.08 7.58 15.83
C GLY A 35 -10.66 7.43 16.37
N GLN A 36 -10.47 6.73 17.49
CA GLN A 36 -9.14 6.46 18.01
C GLN A 36 -8.38 5.42 17.18
N VAL A 37 -9.04 4.36 16.71
CA VAL A 37 -8.49 3.36 15.78
C VAL A 37 -8.04 4.04 14.47
N SER A 38 -8.85 4.94 13.92
CA SER A 38 -8.48 5.74 12.75
C SER A 38 -7.18 6.53 12.97
N ASN A 39 -7.03 7.17 14.13
CA ASN A 39 -5.83 7.91 14.48
C ASN A 39 -4.61 6.98 14.72
N GLU A 40 -4.80 5.87 15.43
CA GLU A 40 -3.71 4.91 15.70
C GLU A 40 -3.22 4.25 14.40
N ALA A 41 -4.13 3.90 13.49
CA ALA A 41 -3.78 3.39 12.17
C ALA A 41 -2.95 4.41 11.37
N ALA A 42 -3.31 5.70 11.40
CA ALA A 42 -2.52 6.73 10.72
C ALA A 42 -1.13 6.94 11.37
N VAL A 43 -1.02 6.78 12.69
CA VAL A 43 0.28 6.77 13.39
C VAL A 43 1.11 5.57 12.96
N GLN A 44 0.52 4.39 12.89
CA GLN A 44 1.20 3.17 12.44
C GLN A 44 1.64 3.26 10.98
N LEU A 45 0.76 3.70 10.07
CA LEU A 45 1.09 3.97 8.66
C LEU A 45 2.26 4.96 8.51
N THR A 46 2.35 5.95 9.41
CA THR A 46 3.50 6.87 9.43
C THR A 46 4.79 6.18 9.86
N LYS A 47 4.73 5.29 10.86
CA LYS A 47 5.90 4.51 11.32
C LYS A 47 6.37 3.52 10.26
N GLU A 48 5.44 2.96 9.48
CA GLU A 48 5.70 2.01 8.40
C GLU A 48 6.13 2.67 7.07
N GLY A 49 6.20 4.01 7.01
CA GLY A 49 6.61 4.72 5.80
C GLY A 49 5.57 4.78 4.68
N TYR A 50 4.30 4.42 4.95
CA TYR A 50 3.21 4.54 3.96
C TYR A 50 2.98 6.00 3.53
N GLY A 51 3.03 6.91 4.50
CA GLY A 51 2.70 8.32 4.35
C GLY A 51 2.79 9.06 5.66
N ASN A 52 2.76 10.40 5.63
CA ASN A 52 2.92 11.19 6.85
C ASN A 52 1.57 11.67 7.39
N ILE A 53 1.25 11.31 8.64
CA ILE A 53 0.06 11.84 9.33
C ILE A 53 0.15 13.35 9.52
N ALA A 54 -0.93 14.04 9.20
CA ALA A 54 -1.09 15.47 9.37
C ALA A 54 -2.32 15.80 10.22
N CYS A 55 -2.26 16.92 10.93
CA CYS A 55 -3.34 17.33 11.82
C CYS A 55 -4.54 17.84 11.00
N THR A 56 -5.64 17.08 11.03
CA THR A 56 -6.93 17.45 10.44
C THR A 56 -7.46 18.78 10.99
N ALA A 57 -7.22 19.06 12.28
CA ALA A 57 -7.60 20.34 12.88
C ALA A 57 -6.77 21.51 12.32
N SER A 58 -5.47 21.31 12.07
CA SER A 58 -4.60 22.32 11.45
C SER A 58 -5.03 22.65 10.03
N LEU A 59 -5.49 21.64 9.27
CA LEU A 59 -6.09 21.86 7.95
C LEU A 59 -7.37 22.70 8.04
N ALA A 60 -8.25 22.39 9.00
CA ALA A 60 -9.52 23.11 9.20
C ALA A 60 -9.33 24.60 9.51
N VAL A 61 -8.27 24.96 10.26
CA VAL A 61 -7.94 26.37 10.56
C VAL A 61 -7.05 27.01 9.49
N GLY A 62 -6.62 26.25 8.48
CA GLY A 62 -5.87 26.76 7.33
C GLY A 62 -4.43 27.18 7.64
N THR A 63 -3.70 26.43 8.47
CA THR A 63 -2.29 26.75 8.75
C THR A 63 -1.44 26.71 7.47
N PRO A 64 -0.50 27.66 7.28
CA PRO A 64 0.37 27.68 6.09
C PRO A 64 1.20 26.40 5.90
N SER A 65 1.68 25.80 7.00
CA SER A 65 2.47 24.57 6.96
C SER A 65 1.67 23.38 6.45
N THR A 66 0.43 23.20 6.93
CA THR A 66 -0.42 22.10 6.49
C THR A 66 -0.84 22.29 5.03
N ARG A 67 -1.16 23.53 4.61
CA ARG A 67 -1.47 23.82 3.20
C ARG A 67 -0.32 23.43 2.29
N LYS A 68 0.90 23.87 2.61
CA LYS A 68 2.11 23.55 1.84
C LYS A 68 2.30 22.03 1.72
N ASN A 69 2.16 21.29 2.82
CA ASN A 69 2.33 19.84 2.79
C ASN A 69 1.30 19.15 1.88
N VAL A 70 0.06 19.65 1.82
CA VAL A 70 -0.96 19.11 0.93
C VAL A 70 -0.71 19.47 -0.53
N GLU A 71 -0.21 20.69 -0.81
CA GLU A 71 0.16 21.11 -2.16
C GLU A 71 1.30 20.26 -2.74
N GLU A 72 2.27 19.90 -1.89
CA GLU A 72 3.43 19.06 -2.25
C GLU A 72 3.15 17.55 -2.21
N ALA A 73 1.98 17.11 -1.73
CA ALA A 73 1.65 15.69 -1.66
C ALA A 73 1.20 15.16 -3.03
N ASP A 74 1.69 13.96 -3.37
CA ASP A 74 1.25 13.22 -4.55
C ASP A 74 -0.16 12.66 -4.32
N GLU A 75 -0.42 12.14 -3.11
CA GLU A 75 -1.69 11.56 -2.69
C GLU A 75 -2.15 12.10 -1.32
N VAL A 76 -3.45 12.37 -1.21
CA VAL A 76 -4.15 12.74 0.03
C VAL A 76 -4.99 11.56 0.50
N ILE A 77 -4.64 11.01 1.64
CA ILE A 77 -5.29 9.85 2.24
C ILE A 77 -6.16 10.31 3.40
N VAL A 78 -7.40 9.81 3.44
CA VAL A 78 -8.34 10.07 4.53
C VAL A 78 -8.72 8.78 5.21
N ILE A 79 -8.62 8.79 6.54
CA ILE A 79 -9.11 7.71 7.39
C ILE A 79 -10.15 8.33 8.31
N ASP A 80 -11.41 7.94 8.16
CA ASP A 80 -12.50 8.39 8.99
C ASP A 80 -13.03 7.24 9.86
N GLY A 81 -13.33 7.54 11.13
CA GLY A 81 -13.84 6.52 12.04
C GLY A 81 -15.27 6.07 11.74
N CYS A 82 -16.07 6.86 11.03
CA CYS A 82 -17.47 6.53 10.72
C CYS A 82 -17.99 7.32 9.51
N PRO A 83 -19.18 6.98 8.96
CA PRO A 83 -19.69 7.57 7.71
C PRO A 83 -20.03 9.06 7.80
N VAL A 84 -19.97 9.65 9.00
CA VAL A 84 -20.02 11.12 9.15
C VAL A 84 -18.90 11.76 8.34
N GLY A 85 -17.72 11.14 8.20
CA GLY A 85 -16.66 11.63 7.32
C GLY A 85 -16.11 12.98 7.76
N CYS A 86 -15.78 13.14 9.04
CA CYS A 86 -15.35 14.45 9.58
C CYS A 86 -14.05 14.93 8.94
N ALA A 87 -13.07 14.04 8.76
CA ALA A 87 -11.80 14.38 8.13
C ALA A 87 -12.00 14.67 6.64
N ARG A 88 -12.75 13.81 5.93
CA ARG A 88 -13.13 14.02 4.52
C ARG A 88 -13.79 15.37 4.29
N GLN A 89 -14.85 15.69 5.05
CA GLN A 89 -15.57 16.96 4.89
C GLN A 89 -14.68 18.19 5.16
N ILE A 90 -13.70 18.09 6.07
CA ILE A 90 -12.75 19.18 6.31
C ILE A 90 -11.87 19.40 5.09
N ILE A 91 -11.35 18.31 4.49
CA ILE A 91 -10.48 18.36 3.32
C ILE A 91 -11.22 18.88 2.09
N GLU A 92 -12.43 18.37 1.84
CA GLU A 92 -13.29 18.83 0.73
C GLU A 92 -13.58 20.33 0.79
N ARG A 93 -13.76 20.90 1.99
CA ARG A 93 -13.96 22.35 2.19
C ARG A 93 -12.74 23.18 1.80
N THR A 94 -11.56 22.58 1.72
CA THR A 94 -10.35 23.22 1.19
C THR A 94 -10.22 23.13 -0.33
N GLY A 95 -11.20 22.51 -1.01
CA GLY A 95 -11.21 22.31 -2.46
C GLY A 95 -10.39 21.11 -2.91
N ILE A 96 -10.09 20.18 -1.99
CA ILE A 96 -9.22 19.03 -2.23
C ILE A 96 -10.08 17.77 -2.15
N THR A 97 -9.95 16.91 -3.16
CA THR A 97 -10.56 15.58 -3.17
C THR A 97 -9.52 14.58 -2.67
N PRO A 98 -9.84 13.74 -1.67
CA PRO A 98 -8.95 12.66 -1.26
C PRO A 98 -8.68 11.69 -2.42
N ASP A 99 -7.45 11.21 -2.52
CA ASP A 99 -7.08 10.16 -3.47
C ASP A 99 -7.45 8.76 -2.93
N GLN A 100 -7.56 8.62 -1.60
CA GLN A 100 -8.05 7.42 -0.92
C GLN A 100 -8.91 7.77 0.30
N GLU A 101 -10.04 7.09 0.45
CA GLU A 101 -10.94 7.24 1.59
C GLU A 101 -11.22 5.91 2.28
N ILE A 102 -10.90 5.82 3.56
CA ILE A 102 -11.16 4.64 4.39
C ILE A 102 -12.11 5.02 5.50
N VAL A 103 -13.18 4.24 5.67
CA VAL A 103 -14.10 4.39 6.78
C VAL A 103 -14.00 3.15 7.67
N VAL A 104 -13.50 3.32 8.90
CA VAL A 104 -13.22 2.22 9.85
C VAL A 104 -14.43 1.31 10.06
N THR A 105 -15.63 1.87 10.16
CA THR A 105 -16.85 1.07 10.34
C THR A 105 -17.24 0.22 9.13
N ASP A 106 -16.79 0.60 7.93
CA ASP A 106 -17.09 -0.13 6.70
C ASP A 106 -16.19 -1.37 6.57
N LEU A 107 -15.12 -1.45 7.39
CA LEU A 107 -14.28 -2.63 7.57
C LEU A 107 -14.84 -3.61 8.62
N GLY A 108 -16.07 -3.39 9.13
CA GLY A 108 -16.71 -4.26 10.11
C GLY A 108 -16.44 -3.89 11.58
N ILE A 109 -15.60 -2.89 11.84
CA ILE A 109 -15.25 -2.44 13.19
C ILE A 109 -16.40 -1.62 13.77
N LYS A 110 -17.07 -2.14 14.80
CA LYS A 110 -18.25 -1.49 15.38
C LYS A 110 -17.86 -0.28 16.22
N LYS A 111 -18.51 0.86 15.94
CA LYS A 111 -18.37 2.08 16.75
C LYS A 111 -18.94 1.87 18.16
N GLY A 112 -18.16 2.26 19.16
CA GLY A 112 -18.44 2.15 20.59
C GLY A 112 -17.66 3.19 21.39
N GLY A 113 -17.88 3.20 22.70
CA GLY A 113 -17.26 4.17 23.63
C GLY A 113 -16.00 3.67 24.34
N SER A 114 -15.61 2.41 24.15
CA SER A 114 -14.37 1.89 24.74
C SER A 114 -13.16 2.59 24.11
N LEU A 115 -12.12 2.83 24.91
CA LEU A 115 -10.84 3.36 24.43
C LEU A 115 -9.70 2.33 24.56
N ASP A 116 -10.04 1.11 25.00
CA ASP A 116 -9.15 -0.05 24.89
C ASP A 116 -9.19 -0.52 23.43
N LEU A 117 -8.22 -0.08 22.64
CA LEU A 117 -8.18 -0.33 21.19
C LEU A 117 -7.58 -1.71 20.93
N SER A 118 -8.19 -2.46 20.01
CA SER A 118 -7.64 -3.73 19.53
C SER A 118 -6.52 -3.45 18.53
N GLU A 119 -5.35 -4.09 18.71
CA GLU A 119 -4.27 -4.05 17.72
C GLU A 119 -4.73 -4.66 16.38
N GLU A 120 -5.61 -5.66 16.42
CA GLU A 120 -6.22 -6.27 15.22
C GLU A 120 -7.13 -5.29 14.46
N ASP A 121 -7.90 -4.46 15.18
CA ASP A 121 -8.74 -3.42 14.54
C ASP A 121 -7.87 -2.36 13.87
N VAL A 122 -6.74 -1.99 14.49
CA VAL A 122 -5.77 -1.07 13.91
C VAL A 122 -5.13 -1.68 12.67
N GLU A 123 -4.65 -2.92 12.75
CA GLU A 123 -4.01 -3.61 11.64
C GLU A 123 -4.95 -3.82 10.45
N THR A 124 -6.25 -4.04 10.71
CA THR A 124 -7.28 -4.11 9.67
C THR A 124 -7.36 -2.81 8.87
N VAL A 125 -7.30 -1.65 9.54
CA VAL A 125 -7.33 -0.33 8.89
C VAL A 125 -6.02 -0.04 8.17
N VAL A 126 -4.88 -0.42 8.76
CA VAL A 126 -3.55 -0.26 8.15
C VAL A 126 -3.45 -1.09 6.87
N SER A 127 -3.88 -2.35 6.90
CA SER A 127 -3.90 -3.25 5.73
C SER A 127 -4.80 -2.69 4.62
N ALA A 128 -5.99 -2.21 4.96
CA ALA A 128 -6.89 -1.57 4.00
C ALA A 128 -6.24 -0.36 3.29
N ALA A 129 -5.35 0.38 3.97
CA ALA A 129 -4.62 1.49 3.36
C ALA A 129 -3.60 0.98 2.33
N TRP A 130 -2.78 -0.01 2.70
CA TRP A 130 -1.79 -0.62 1.83
C TRP A 130 -2.40 -1.33 0.61
N GLU A 131 -3.53 -2.01 0.79
CA GLU A 131 -4.34 -2.64 -0.28
C GLU A 131 -4.99 -1.62 -1.23
N GLY A 132 -4.93 -0.32 -0.90
CA GLY A 132 -5.55 0.71 -1.72
C GLY A 132 -7.07 0.74 -1.67
N ARG A 133 -7.70 0.15 -0.63
CA ARG A 133 -9.17 0.18 -0.48
C ARG A 133 -9.66 1.62 -0.42
N GLY A 134 -10.71 1.92 -1.19
CA GLY A 134 -11.29 3.25 -1.26
C GLY A 134 -10.48 4.28 -2.07
N ARG A 135 -9.51 3.84 -2.90
CA ARG A 135 -8.84 4.71 -3.88
C ARG A 135 -9.78 5.02 -5.05
N GLU A 136 -9.84 6.29 -5.45
CA GLU A 136 -10.42 6.68 -6.74
C GLU A 136 -9.35 6.62 -7.84
N THR A 137 -9.71 6.15 -9.04
CA THR A 137 -8.80 6.16 -10.20
C THR A 137 -8.51 7.60 -10.63
N ARG A 138 -7.34 8.14 -10.30
CA ARG A 138 -6.97 9.53 -10.60
C ARG A 138 -6.78 9.78 -12.10
N LYS A 139 -7.42 10.83 -12.65
CA LYS A 139 -6.94 11.54 -13.84
C LYS A 139 -5.76 12.42 -13.41
N GLN A 140 -4.55 12.11 -13.89
CA GLN A 140 -3.24 12.68 -13.51
C GLN A 140 -3.26 14.20 -13.19
N ARG A 141 -2.71 14.57 -12.03
CA ARG A 141 -2.26 15.96 -11.74
C ARG A 141 -0.87 16.18 -12.36
N PRO A 142 -0.54 17.40 -12.81
CA PRO A 142 0.76 17.68 -13.42
C PRO A 142 1.87 17.64 -12.38
N GLU A 143 2.99 16.99 -12.71
CA GLU A 143 4.16 16.86 -11.83
C GLU A 143 4.87 18.20 -11.60
N PRO A 144 5.35 18.47 -10.36
CA PRO A 144 6.24 19.59 -10.11
C PRO A 144 7.69 19.22 -10.41
N SER A 145 8.34 20.06 -11.22
CA SER A 145 9.74 19.93 -11.63
C SER A 145 10.72 20.45 -10.56
N GLY A 146 11.58 19.57 -10.06
CA GLY A 146 13.00 19.82 -9.76
C GLY A 146 13.41 20.43 -8.41
N GLY A 147 14.40 19.80 -7.76
CA GLY A 147 15.22 20.45 -6.72
C GLY A 147 16.05 19.52 -5.81
N CYS A 148 17.35 19.45 -6.08
CA CYS A 148 18.44 18.73 -5.38
C CYS A 148 18.55 18.97 -3.85
N GLY A 149 19.01 17.96 -3.09
CA GLY A 149 19.48 18.12 -1.72
C GLY A 149 20.05 16.84 -1.10
N CYS A 150 21.38 16.75 -1.01
CA CYS A 150 22.14 15.63 -0.43
C CYS A 150 21.94 15.52 1.10
N GLY A 151 21.88 14.30 1.64
CA GLY A 151 21.94 14.09 3.09
C GLY A 151 21.86 12.61 3.48
N CYS A 152 23.02 11.99 3.70
CA CYS A 152 23.17 10.63 4.18
C CYS A 152 22.59 10.49 5.59
N GLY A 153 21.61 9.60 5.76
CA GLY A 153 21.09 9.16 7.05
C GLY A 153 20.50 7.77 6.85
N GLY A 154 20.98 6.78 7.59
CA GLY A 154 20.56 5.38 7.47
C GLY A 154 19.04 5.27 7.56
N SER A 155 18.43 4.94 6.42
CA SER A 155 17.00 4.72 6.22
C SER A 155 16.63 3.34 6.75
N MET A 156 15.54 3.25 7.52
CA MET A 156 14.81 1.99 7.61
C MET A 156 14.09 1.83 6.27
N GLU A 157 14.64 0.98 5.41
CA GLU A 157 14.06 0.68 4.11
C GLU A 157 12.85 -0.24 4.29
N THR A 158 11.87 -0.21 3.40
CA THR A 158 10.70 -1.09 3.47
C THR A 158 10.50 -1.76 2.12
N LEU A 159 10.33 -3.08 2.15
CA LEU A 159 9.97 -3.90 1.00
C LEU A 159 8.51 -4.32 1.13
N VAL A 160 7.65 -3.78 0.28
CA VAL A 160 6.25 -4.19 0.15
C VAL A 160 6.12 -5.13 -1.03
N VAL A 161 5.77 -6.38 -0.76
CA VAL A 161 5.48 -7.39 -1.78
C VAL A 161 3.97 -7.54 -1.88
N GLU A 162 3.40 -7.08 -2.99
CA GLU A 162 1.97 -7.16 -3.27
C GLU A 162 1.70 -8.26 -4.30
N TRP A 163 0.78 -9.16 -4.00
CA TRP A 163 0.32 -10.19 -4.93
C TRP A 163 -1.15 -9.95 -5.29
N ARG A 164 -1.44 -9.80 -6.59
CA ARG A 164 -2.79 -9.59 -7.10
C ARG A 164 -3.32 -10.80 -7.85
N HIS A 165 -4.54 -11.23 -7.50
CA HIS A 165 -5.18 -12.37 -8.13
C HIS A 165 -6.72 -12.25 -8.16
N ILE A 166 -7.35 -12.94 -9.11
CA ILE A 166 -8.81 -13.17 -9.10
C ILE A 166 -9.20 -14.30 -8.12
N GLY A 167 -10.47 -14.44 -7.77
CA GLY A 167 -10.97 -15.43 -6.80
C GLY A 167 -11.26 -14.81 -5.44
N SER A 168 -11.19 -15.59 -4.36
CA SER A 168 -11.51 -15.08 -3.01
C SER A 168 -10.29 -15.00 -2.08
N ASN A 169 -9.31 -15.88 -2.27
CA ASN A 169 -8.05 -15.98 -1.51
C ASN A 169 -7.12 -17.01 -2.20
N VAL A 170 -5.90 -17.20 -1.68
CA VAL A 170 -4.92 -18.19 -2.17
C VAL A 170 -5.42 -19.65 -2.30
N GLU A 171 -6.42 -20.07 -1.50
CA GLU A 171 -7.01 -21.41 -1.57
C GLU A 171 -8.21 -21.48 -2.53
N GLU A 172 -8.90 -20.36 -2.73
CA GLU A 172 -10.09 -20.18 -3.56
C GLU A 172 -9.80 -19.29 -4.78
N THR A 173 -8.68 -19.56 -5.45
CA THR A 173 -8.29 -18.94 -6.73
C THR A 173 -7.98 -20.02 -7.77
N CYS A 174 -7.70 -19.62 -9.01
CA CYS A 174 -7.30 -20.56 -10.04
C CYS A 174 -5.98 -21.25 -9.68
N GLU A 175 -5.78 -22.48 -10.11
CA GLU A 175 -4.60 -23.31 -9.75
C GLU A 175 -3.26 -22.58 -9.96
N ARG A 176 -3.12 -21.87 -11.08
CA ARG A 176 -1.91 -21.08 -11.44
C ARG A 176 -1.66 -19.90 -10.50
N CYS A 177 -2.72 -19.19 -10.13
CA CYS A 177 -2.65 -18.10 -9.15
C CYS A 177 -2.29 -18.68 -7.78
N GLY A 178 -2.96 -19.74 -7.33
CA GLY A 178 -2.71 -20.36 -6.03
C GLY A 178 -1.28 -20.89 -5.89
N GLU A 179 -0.69 -21.47 -6.95
CA GLU A 179 0.72 -21.85 -6.96
C GLU A 179 1.64 -20.65 -6.80
N THR A 180 1.43 -19.58 -7.57
CA THR A 180 2.24 -18.36 -7.46
C THR A 180 2.09 -17.69 -6.10
N GLY A 181 0.87 -17.59 -5.57
CA GLY A 181 0.61 -17.03 -4.24
C GLY A 181 1.37 -17.77 -3.15
N ARG A 182 1.32 -19.11 -3.15
CA ARG A 182 2.11 -19.93 -2.21
C ARG A 182 3.61 -19.73 -2.37
N THR A 183 4.10 -19.63 -3.61
CA THR A 183 5.52 -19.36 -3.87
C THR A 183 5.94 -17.98 -3.35
N VAL A 184 5.14 -16.93 -3.59
CA VAL A 184 5.43 -15.57 -3.10
C VAL A 184 5.45 -15.54 -1.57
N MET A 185 4.45 -16.12 -0.92
CA MET A 185 4.40 -16.20 0.54
C MET A 185 5.64 -16.91 1.09
N GLY A 186 6.01 -18.06 0.51
CA GLY A 186 7.21 -18.80 0.91
C GLY A 186 8.49 -17.99 0.74
N VAL A 187 8.68 -17.32 -0.39
CA VAL A 187 9.85 -16.45 -0.62
C VAL A 187 9.88 -15.29 0.36
N VAL A 188 8.73 -14.65 0.63
CA VAL A 188 8.64 -13.55 1.59
C VAL A 188 9.01 -14.03 3.00
N GLU A 189 8.53 -15.20 3.43
CA GLU A 189 8.89 -15.79 4.72
C GLU A 189 10.39 -16.09 4.83
N GLU A 190 11.03 -16.52 3.73
CA GLU A 190 12.46 -16.82 3.69
C GLU A 190 13.32 -15.54 3.73
N ILE A 191 12.97 -14.49 2.97
CA ILE A 191 13.78 -13.26 2.87
C ILE A 191 13.54 -12.31 4.05
N ARG A 192 12.36 -12.35 4.66
CA ARG A 192 11.95 -11.46 5.77
C ARG A 192 13.01 -11.36 6.88
N PRO A 193 13.44 -12.45 7.53
CA PRO A 193 14.39 -12.34 8.64
C PRO A 193 15.73 -11.76 8.21
N ILE A 194 16.17 -12.05 6.98
CA ILE A 194 17.45 -11.56 6.44
C ILE A 194 17.38 -10.05 6.22
N LEU A 195 16.29 -9.58 5.62
CA LEU A 195 16.08 -8.16 5.35
C LEU A 195 15.84 -7.37 6.64
N GLU A 196 15.11 -7.94 7.60
CA GLU A 196 14.87 -7.31 8.91
C GLU A 196 16.17 -7.15 9.72
N GLU A 197 17.14 -8.07 9.61
CA GLU A 197 18.48 -7.93 10.21
C GLU A 197 19.27 -6.74 9.62
N GLU A 198 19.07 -6.44 8.33
CA GLU A 198 19.65 -5.28 7.65
C GLU A 198 18.85 -3.99 7.90
N GLY A 199 17.81 -4.04 8.75
CA GLY A 199 16.95 -2.91 9.07
C GLY A 199 15.90 -2.60 8.01
N ILE A 200 15.60 -3.57 7.14
CA ILE A 200 14.60 -3.47 6.08
C ILE A 200 13.31 -4.17 6.54
N THR A 201 12.22 -3.41 6.67
CA THR A 201 10.92 -3.98 7.04
C THR A 201 10.27 -4.66 5.83
N VAL A 202 9.82 -5.90 5.96
CA VAL A 202 9.14 -6.62 4.86
C VAL A 202 7.65 -6.76 5.13
N ARG A 203 6.80 -6.34 4.18
CA ARG A 203 5.35 -6.47 4.26
C ARG A 203 4.82 -7.24 3.05
N PHE A 204 3.89 -8.16 3.29
CA PHE A 204 3.16 -8.87 2.25
C PHE A 204 1.73 -8.34 2.19
N VAL A 205 1.21 -8.11 0.99
CA VAL A 205 -0.15 -7.65 0.73
C VAL A 205 -0.79 -8.56 -0.31
N GLU A 206 -1.93 -9.16 0.03
CA GLU A 206 -2.76 -9.92 -0.92
C GLU A 206 -3.89 -9.01 -1.40
N THR A 207 -4.03 -8.85 -2.72
CA THR A 207 -5.07 -8.02 -3.34
C THR A 207 -5.95 -8.87 -4.24
N VAL A 208 -7.20 -9.00 -3.85
CA VAL A 208 -8.21 -9.72 -4.63
C VAL A 208 -8.80 -8.78 -5.68
N LEU A 209 -8.65 -9.16 -6.94
CA LEU A 209 -9.15 -8.44 -8.11
C LEU A 209 -10.57 -8.89 -8.45
N PRO A 210 -11.42 -8.01 -9.00
CA PRO A 210 -12.73 -8.39 -9.51
C PRO A 210 -12.59 -9.31 -10.74
N ASP A 211 -13.63 -10.11 -11.01
CA ASP A 211 -13.62 -11.11 -12.08
C ASP A 211 -13.42 -10.52 -13.48
N GLU A 212 -13.72 -9.23 -13.69
CA GLU A 212 -13.48 -8.54 -14.95
C GLU A 212 -12.00 -8.20 -15.20
N ALA A 213 -11.16 -8.24 -14.17
CA ALA A 213 -9.74 -7.88 -14.21
C ALA A 213 -8.80 -9.08 -14.43
N ILE A 214 -9.26 -10.12 -15.15
CA ILE A 214 -8.47 -11.35 -15.42
C ILE A 214 -7.12 -11.03 -16.06
N ALA A 215 -7.06 -10.03 -16.95
CA ALA A 215 -5.82 -9.66 -17.63
C ALA A 215 -4.74 -9.09 -16.68
N GLU A 216 -5.14 -8.57 -15.53
CA GLU A 216 -4.25 -8.05 -14.49
C GLU A 216 -3.80 -9.16 -13.52
N SER A 217 -4.57 -10.24 -13.42
CA SER A 217 -4.15 -11.46 -12.72
C SER A 217 -3.29 -12.33 -13.64
N ASN A 218 -2.17 -12.88 -13.22
CA ASN A 218 -1.56 -13.00 -11.90
C ASN A 218 -0.33 -12.07 -11.83
N SER A 219 -0.33 -11.06 -10.96
CA SER A 219 0.75 -10.05 -10.90
C SER A 219 1.37 -9.94 -9.52
N ILE A 220 2.68 -9.71 -9.48
CA ILE A 220 3.45 -9.45 -8.27
C ILE A 220 4.10 -8.08 -8.41
N LEU A 221 3.98 -7.25 -7.38
CA LEU A 221 4.59 -5.94 -7.31
C LEU A 221 5.55 -5.87 -6.12
N PHE A 222 6.67 -5.17 -6.31
CA PHE A 222 7.61 -4.82 -5.25
C PHE A 222 7.67 -3.30 -5.15
N ASN A 223 7.27 -2.75 -4.00
CA ASN A 223 7.17 -1.30 -3.78
C ASN A 223 6.34 -0.59 -4.87
N GLY A 224 5.29 -1.25 -5.37
CA GLY A 224 4.40 -0.75 -6.41
C GLY A 224 4.92 -0.90 -7.85
N VAL A 225 6.11 -1.46 -8.06
CA VAL A 225 6.67 -1.76 -9.38
C VAL A 225 6.40 -3.21 -9.75
N LEU A 226 5.91 -3.47 -10.96
CA LEU A 226 5.64 -4.82 -11.44
C LEU A 226 6.92 -5.65 -11.57
N LEU A 227 6.83 -6.95 -11.27
CA LEU A 227 7.96 -7.88 -11.35
C LEU A 227 8.67 -7.85 -12.72
N GLU A 228 7.91 -7.78 -13.82
CA GLU A 228 8.47 -7.73 -15.18
C GLU A 228 9.21 -6.42 -15.48
N ASP A 229 8.84 -5.32 -14.83
CA ASP A 229 9.49 -4.03 -15.03
C ASP A 229 10.81 -3.97 -14.25
N LEU A 230 10.94 -4.80 -13.21
CA LEU A 230 12.18 -4.95 -12.44
C LEU A 230 13.17 -5.85 -13.17
N ILE A 231 12.73 -6.90 -13.86
CA ILE A 231 13.62 -7.88 -14.50
C ILE A 231 13.79 -7.56 -15.99
N GLU A 232 14.99 -7.12 -16.38
CA GLU A 232 15.29 -6.81 -17.79
C GLU A 232 15.16 -8.04 -18.69
N GLY A 233 14.48 -7.90 -19.83
CA GLY A 233 14.24 -9.00 -20.78
C GLY A 233 13.05 -9.89 -20.43
N MET A 234 12.24 -9.49 -19.45
CA MET A 234 10.98 -10.14 -19.11
C MET A 234 9.83 -9.56 -19.94
N GLU A 235 8.97 -10.42 -20.50
CA GLU A 235 7.85 -10.03 -21.36
C GLU A 235 6.54 -10.60 -20.84
N VAL A 236 5.50 -9.77 -20.78
CA VAL A 236 4.14 -10.23 -20.46
C VAL A 236 3.49 -10.84 -21.69
N THR A 237 2.89 -12.00 -21.50
CA THR A 237 2.16 -12.75 -22.50
C THR A 237 0.78 -13.14 -21.96
N SER A 238 -0.13 -13.53 -22.85
CA SER A 238 -1.43 -14.08 -22.48
C SER A 238 -1.50 -15.55 -22.84
N THR A 239 -2.09 -16.37 -21.97
CA THR A 239 -2.39 -17.78 -22.23
C THR A 239 -3.82 -18.13 -21.81
N PRO A 240 -4.55 -18.95 -22.60
CA PRO A 240 -5.86 -19.44 -22.19
C PRO A 240 -5.80 -20.13 -20.83
N CYS A 241 -6.76 -19.84 -19.94
CA CYS A 241 -6.82 -20.42 -18.61
C CYS A 241 -8.19 -21.02 -18.32
N CYS A 242 -8.29 -22.35 -18.46
CA CYS A 242 -9.51 -23.10 -18.14
C CYS A 242 -9.97 -22.90 -16.69
N SER A 243 -9.04 -22.72 -15.75
CA SER A 243 -9.39 -22.51 -14.34
C SER A 243 -9.97 -21.12 -14.08
N CYS A 244 -9.48 -20.08 -14.76
CA CYS A 244 -10.10 -18.75 -14.70
C CYS A 244 -11.49 -18.79 -15.35
N ALA A 245 -11.62 -19.43 -16.52
CA ALA A 245 -12.91 -19.57 -17.21
C ALA A 245 -13.99 -20.22 -16.34
N CYS A 246 -13.63 -21.25 -15.57
CA CYS A 246 -14.54 -21.91 -14.62
C CYS A 246 -14.96 -21.03 -13.44
N ILE A 247 -14.04 -20.20 -12.92
CA ILE A 247 -14.30 -19.37 -11.72
C ILE A 247 -15.08 -18.10 -12.11
N THR A 248 -14.74 -17.48 -13.23
CA THR A 248 -15.34 -16.21 -13.67
C THR A 248 -16.54 -16.40 -14.60
N GLY A 249 -16.76 -17.62 -15.11
CA GLY A 249 -17.82 -17.91 -16.07
C GLY A 249 -17.55 -17.38 -17.49
N GLN A 250 -16.30 -17.06 -17.82
CA GLN A 250 -15.89 -16.55 -19.13
C GLN A 250 -15.20 -17.64 -19.95
N ASP A 251 -15.89 -18.21 -20.94
CA ASP A 251 -15.43 -19.35 -21.75
C ASP A 251 -14.15 -19.09 -22.56
N ASP A 252 -13.74 -17.83 -22.71
CA ASP A 252 -12.55 -17.37 -23.44
C ASP A 252 -11.50 -16.69 -22.53
N ALA A 253 -11.48 -17.01 -21.24
CA ALA A 253 -10.54 -16.41 -20.28
C ALA A 253 -9.07 -16.57 -20.70
N GLU A 254 -8.43 -15.42 -20.96
CA GLU A 254 -7.03 -15.24 -21.35
C GLU A 254 -6.27 -14.66 -20.14
N CYS A 255 -5.42 -15.46 -19.51
CA CYS A 255 -4.74 -15.14 -18.26
C CYS A 255 -3.28 -14.74 -18.50
N ARG A 256 -2.79 -13.81 -17.68
CA ARG A 256 -1.42 -13.32 -17.74
C ARG A 256 -0.40 -14.43 -17.47
N ALA A 257 0.65 -14.47 -18.27
CA ALA A 257 1.83 -15.32 -18.11
C ALA A 257 3.09 -14.52 -18.43
N VAL A 258 4.23 -14.89 -17.87
CA VAL A 258 5.47 -14.13 -18.09
C VAL A 258 6.50 -14.97 -18.83
N LYS A 259 7.18 -14.37 -19.80
CA LYS A 259 8.25 -15.01 -20.56
C LYS A 259 9.59 -14.40 -20.18
N TYR A 260 10.57 -15.24 -19.87
CA TYR A 260 11.91 -14.81 -19.50
C TYR A 260 12.94 -15.85 -19.96
N ASN A 261 14.07 -15.39 -20.52
CA ASN A 261 15.11 -16.26 -21.09
C ASN A 261 14.61 -17.31 -22.11
N GLY A 262 13.54 -17.00 -22.84
CA GLY A 262 12.95 -17.90 -23.84
C GLY A 262 12.00 -18.96 -23.28
N GLU A 263 11.89 -19.07 -21.95
CA GLU A 263 10.92 -19.93 -21.26
C GLU A 263 9.68 -19.14 -20.86
N ARG A 264 8.52 -19.82 -20.81
CA ARG A 264 7.24 -19.23 -20.40
C ARG A 264 6.85 -19.77 -19.03
N TYR A 265 6.54 -18.88 -18.12
CA TYR A 265 6.14 -19.15 -16.75
C TYR A 265 4.68 -18.75 -16.55
N GLU A 266 3.85 -19.76 -16.30
CA GLU A 266 2.44 -19.61 -15.95
C GLU A 266 2.22 -19.50 -14.43
N ALA A 267 3.18 -20.03 -13.67
CA ALA A 267 3.42 -19.77 -12.26
C ALA A 267 4.85 -19.23 -12.10
N ILE A 268 5.02 -18.18 -11.29
CA ILE A 268 6.30 -17.47 -11.19
C ILE A 268 7.23 -18.22 -10.22
N PRO A 269 8.44 -18.63 -10.64
CA PRO A 269 9.37 -19.39 -9.80
C PRO A 269 10.00 -18.51 -8.70
N PRO A 270 10.38 -19.10 -7.55
CA PRO A 270 10.86 -18.37 -6.38
C PRO A 270 12.13 -17.56 -6.63
N GLU A 271 13.02 -18.02 -7.52
CA GLU A 271 14.27 -17.34 -7.83
C GLU A 271 14.04 -15.99 -8.52
N LEU A 272 13.00 -15.88 -9.35
CA LEU A 272 12.64 -14.61 -10.02
C LEU A 272 11.99 -13.63 -9.04
N ILE A 273 11.22 -14.14 -8.06
CA ILE A 273 10.61 -13.33 -7.00
C ILE A 273 11.69 -12.75 -6.09
N ALA A 274 12.62 -13.58 -5.63
CA ALA A 274 13.74 -13.15 -4.80
C ALA A 274 14.63 -12.13 -5.53
N ARG A 275 14.88 -12.35 -6.82
CA ARG A 275 15.62 -11.41 -7.67
C ARG A 275 14.94 -10.05 -7.77
N ALA A 276 13.64 -10.05 -8.08
CA ALA A 276 12.87 -8.81 -8.16
C ALA A 276 12.84 -8.06 -6.82
N ALA A 277 12.77 -8.76 -5.68
CA ALA A 277 12.86 -8.17 -4.35
C ALA A 277 14.20 -7.44 -4.12
N LEU A 278 15.33 -8.08 -4.44
CA LEU A 278 16.65 -7.48 -4.29
C LEU A 278 16.83 -6.26 -5.21
N LYS A 279 16.34 -6.36 -6.44
CA LYS A 279 16.41 -5.27 -7.41
C LYS A 279 15.52 -4.08 -7.03
N ALA A 280 14.35 -4.34 -6.43
CA ALA A 280 13.48 -3.30 -5.87
C ALA A 280 14.11 -2.54 -4.69
N LEU A 281 15.06 -3.16 -3.98
CA LEU A 281 15.87 -2.56 -2.91
C LEU A 281 17.21 -1.98 -3.42
N GLY A 282 17.49 -2.06 -4.73
CA GLY A 282 18.77 -1.60 -5.29
C GLY A 282 19.99 -2.39 -4.79
N LEU A 283 19.80 -3.63 -4.34
CA LEU A 283 20.84 -4.52 -3.80
C LEU A 283 21.46 -5.46 -4.84
N GLU A 284 20.97 -5.42 -6.09
CA GLU A 284 21.44 -6.22 -7.24
C GLU A 284 21.96 -5.35 -8.40
#